data_AF-A0A529LZ70-F1
#
_entry.id   AF-A0A529LZ70-F1
#
_cell.length_a   1.000
_cell.length_b   1.000
_cell.length_c   1.000
_cell.angle_alpha   90.00
_cell.angle_beta   90.00
_cell.angle_gamma   90.00
#
_symmetry.space_group_name_H-M   'P 1'
#
loop_
_entity.id
_entity.type
_entity.pdbx_description
1 polymer ?
#
loop_
_entity_poly.entity_id
_entity_poly.type
_entity_poly.pdbx_seq_one_letter_code
_entity_poly.pdbx_strand_id
1 'polypeptide(L)' 'MPRDNLNELTAFLAVAREESFTRAAAKLGVSQSALSHTVRALEERLGVRLLTRTTRSVSPTEAGERLARTVGPR' A
#
# COMPACT_ATOMS: atom_id res chain seq x y z
N MET A 1 0.13 -19.66 -0.16
CA MET A 1 1.55 -19.59 0.30
C MET A 1 1.78 -18.19 0.87
N PRO A 2 2.30 -18.01 2.09
CA PRO A 2 2.28 -16.71 2.80
C PRO A 2 3.37 -15.72 2.35
N ARG A 3 3.99 -15.93 1.17
CA ARG A 3 5.03 -15.03 0.61
C ARG A 3 4.44 -13.74 0.05
N ASP A 4 3.17 -13.78 -0.39
CA ASP A 4 2.49 -12.64 -0.99
C ASP A 4 2.23 -11.51 0.03
N ASN A 5 2.05 -11.85 1.30
CA ASN A 5 1.79 -10.88 2.38
C ASN A 5 2.91 -9.85 2.57
N LEU A 6 4.18 -10.23 2.41
CA LEU A 6 5.31 -9.30 2.60
C LEU A 6 5.41 -8.32 1.44
N ASN A 7 5.12 -8.77 0.22
CA ASN A 7 5.07 -7.92 -0.96
C ASN A 7 3.88 -6.94 -0.87
N GLU A 8 2.74 -7.41 -0.36
CA GLU A 8 1.56 -6.59 -0.10
C GLU A 8 1.80 -5.48 0.92
N LEU A 9 2.42 -5.81 2.06
CA LEU A 9 2.74 -4.84 3.09
C LEU A 9 3.79 -3.83 2.62
N THR A 10 4.82 -4.30 1.89
CA THR A 10 5.85 -3.42 1.32
C THR A 10 5.25 -2.48 0.28
N ALA A 11 4.38 -2.99 -0.59
CA ALA A 11 3.62 -2.21 -1.56
C ALA A 11 2.79 -1.11 -0.88
N PHE A 12 2.03 -1.48 0.15
CA PHE A 12 1.23 -0.53 0.92
C PHE A 12 2.10 0.54 1.59
N LEU A 13 3.18 0.15 2.28
CA LEU A 13 4.09 1.08 2.95
C LEU A 13 4.76 2.04 1.97
N ALA A 14 5.14 1.56 0.78
CA ALA A 14 5.72 2.41 -0.24
C ALA A 14 4.72 3.47 -0.72
N VAL A 15 3.47 3.09 -0.97
CA VAL A 15 2.42 4.03 -1.38
C VAL A 15 2.06 5.00 -0.26
N ALA A 16 1.98 4.53 0.99
CA ALA A 16 1.70 5.37 2.15
C ALA A 16 2.81 6.42 2.39
N ARG A 17 4.08 6.09 2.12
CA ARG A 17 5.21 7.03 2.23
C ARG A 17 5.30 8.01 1.06
N GLU A 18 5.05 7.53 -0.15
CA GLU A 18 5.19 8.34 -1.36
C GLU A 18 3.92 9.12 -1.71
N GLU A 19 2.78 8.82 -1.09
CA GLU A 19 1.46 9.43 -1.38
C GLU A 19 1.09 9.39 -2.88
N SER A 20 1.69 8.45 -3.62
CA SER A 20 1.64 8.37 -5.08
C SER A 20 1.94 6.96 -5.54
N PHE A 21 0.99 6.36 -6.26
CA PHE A 21 1.18 5.04 -6.87
C PHE A 21 2.30 5.05 -7.92
N THR A 22 2.45 6.13 -8.68
CA THR A 22 3.49 6.22 -9.71
C THR A 22 4.89 6.24 -9.11
N ARG A 23 5.13 7.07 -8.09
CA ARG A 23 6.43 7.14 -7.40
C ARG A 23 6.74 5.84 -6.65
N ALA A 24 5.76 5.29 -5.94
CA ALA A 24 5.94 4.03 -5.22
C ALA A 24 6.24 2.86 -6.17
N ALA A 25 5.56 2.79 -7.32
CA ALA A 25 5.79 1.75 -8.32
C ALA A 25 7.20 1.85 -8.92
N ALA A 26 7.65 3.06 -9.26
CA ALA A 26 9.00 3.30 -9.73
C ALA A 26 10.06 2.86 -8.70
N LYS A 27 9.82 3.14 -7.41
CA LYS A 27 10.73 2.77 -6.32
C LYS A 27 10.81 1.26 -6.07
N LEU A 28 9.69 0.56 -6.27
CA LEU A 28 9.59 -0.89 -6.11
C LEU A 28 9.95 -1.66 -7.39
N GLY A 29 10.20 -0.98 -8.51
CA GLY A 29 10.50 -1.62 -9.79
C GLY A 29 9.32 -2.38 -10.40
N VAL A 30 8.09 -1.98 -10.07
CA VAL A 30 6.85 -2.61 -10.56
C VAL A 30 6.01 -1.63 -11.37
N SER A 31 5.02 -2.12 -12.10
CA SER A 31 4.05 -1.24 -12.76
C SER A 31 3.05 -0.66 -11.75
N GLN A 32 2.53 0.54 -12.05
CA GLN A 32 1.49 1.18 -11.24
C GLN A 32 0.24 0.29 -11.11
N SER A 33 -0.14 -0.40 -12.19
CA SER A 33 -1.28 -1.33 -12.19
C SER A 33 -1.03 -2.50 -11.26
N ALA A 34 0.13 -3.16 -11.35
CA ALA A 34 0.50 -4.25 -10.45
C ALA A 34 0.47 -3.79 -8.99
N LEU A 35 1.07 -2.63 -8.68
CA LEU A 35 1.08 -2.08 -7.34
C LEU A 35 -0.34 -1.79 -6.81
N SER A 36 -1.21 -1.21 -7.64
CA SER A 36 -2.60 -0.96 -7.28
C SER A 36 -3.38 -2.26 -7.00
N HIS A 37 -3.15 -3.30 -7.79
CA HIS A 37 -3.74 -4.63 -7.58
C HIS A 37 -3.26 -5.25 -6.27
N THR A 38 -1.97 -5.21 -6.00
CA THR A 38 -1.37 -5.74 -4.76
C THR A 38 -1.94 -5.03 -3.52
N VAL A 39 -2.02 -3.70 -3.53
CA VAL A 39 -2.62 -2.95 -2.40
C VAL A 39 -4.11 -3.28 -2.25
N ARG A 40 -4.84 -3.39 -3.36
CA ARG A 40 -6.26 -3.75 -3.32
C ARG A 40 -6.47 -5.15 -2.75
N ALA A 41 -5.65 -6.13 -3.12
CA ALA A 41 -5.71 -7.48 -2.58
C ALA A 41 -5.47 -7.48 -1.06
N LEU A 42 -4.53 -6.65 -0.58
CA LEU A 42 -4.31 -6.46 0.85
C LEU A 42 -5.54 -5.87 1.56
N GLU A 43 -6.13 -4.82 1.00
CA GLU A 43 -7.34 -4.18 1.54
C GLU A 43 -8.52 -5.15 1.57
N GLU A 44 -8.72 -5.94 0.51
CA GLU A 44 -9.78 -6.96 0.42
C GLU A 44 -9.56 -8.08 1.44
N ARG A 45 -8.30 -8.53 1.62
CA ARG A 45 -7.94 -9.57 2.59
C ARG A 45 -8.10 -9.12 4.04
N LEU A 46 -7.83 -7.85 4.32
CA LEU A 46 -8.02 -7.26 5.66
C LEU A 46 -9.46 -6.78 5.89
N GLY A 47 -10.28 -6.66 4.84
CA GLY A 47 -11.63 -6.12 4.91
C GLY A 47 -11.69 -4.63 5.28
N VAL A 48 -10.58 -3.90 5.15
CA VAL A 48 -10.46 -2.48 5.51
C VAL A 48 -9.75 -1.70 4.41
N ARG A 49 -10.21 -0.47 4.17
CA ARG A 49 -9.51 0.47 3.29
C ARG A 49 -8.31 1.05 4.03
N LEU A 50 -7.13 0.88 3.46
CA LEU A 50 -5.87 1.38 4.01
C LEU A 50 -5.45 2.68 3.33
N LEU A 51 -5.92 2.94 2.11
CA LEU A 51 -5.63 4.17 1.37
C LEU A 51 -6.92 4.86 0.92
N THR A 52 -6.99 6.17 1.14
CA THR A 52 -7.95 7.05 0.50
C THR A 52 -7.42 7.46 -0.87
N ARG A 53 -8.09 7.02 -1.92
CA ARG A 53 -7.77 7.39 -3.30
C ARG A 53 -8.66 8.56 -3.73
N THR A 54 -8.07 9.72 -3.96
CA THR A 54 -8.70 10.80 -4.72
C THR A 54 -8.10 10.84 -6.12
N THR A 55 -8.76 11.52 -7.07
CA THR A 55 -8.26 11.64 -8.45
C THR A 55 -6.94 12.39 -8.56
N ARG A 56 -6.53 13.10 -7.50
CA ARG A 56 -5.32 13.95 -7.48
C ARG A 56 -4.30 13.58 -6.41
N SER A 57 -4.70 12.82 -5.40
CA SER A 57 -3.84 12.49 -4.27
C SER A 57 -4.23 11.14 -3.64
N VAL A 58 -3.24 10.49 -3.05
CA VAL A 58 -3.40 9.27 -2.27
C VAL A 58 -2.87 9.53 -0.88
N SER A 59 -3.68 9.22 0.13
CA SER A 59 -3.27 9.36 1.53
C SER A 59 -3.68 8.11 2.30
N PRO A 60 -2.89 7.66 3.28
CA PRO A 60 -3.30 6.57 4.16
C PRO A 60 -4.55 6.94 4.96
N THR A 61 -5.44 5.96 5.16
CA THR A 61 -6.55 6.09 6.11
C THR A 61 -6.03 5.96 7.53
N GLU A 62 -6.88 6.24 8.54
CA GLU A 62 -6.53 5.98 9.95
C GLU A 62 -6.13 4.50 10.19
N ALA A 63 -6.80 3.57 9.51
CA ALA A 63 -6.46 2.15 9.52
C ALA A 63 -5.10 1.89 8.85
N GLY A 64 -4.84 2.54 7.71
CA GLY A 64 -3.56 2.49 7.02
C GLY A 64 -2.40 3.01 7.88
N GLU A 65 -2.56 4.15 8.53
CA GLU A 65 -1.55 4.69 9.44
C GLU A 65 -1.29 3.75 10.63
N ARG A 66 -2.35 3.18 11.22
CA ARG A 66 -2.21 2.23 12.33
C ARG A 66 -1.45 0.98 11.89
N LEU A 67 -1.72 0.48 10.69
CA LEU A 67 -0.98 -0.64 10.10
C LEU A 67 0.49 -0.25 9.85
N ALA A 68 0.73 0.92 9.27
CA ALA A 68 2.08 1.40 9.00
C ALA A 68 2.92 1.55 10.29
N ARG A 69 2.30 2.02 11.38
CA ARG A 69 2.94 2.10 12.71
C ARG A 69 3.21 0.73 13.32
N THR A 70 2.35 -0.26 13.06
CA THR A 70 2.51 -1.63 13.58
C THR A 70 3.57 -2.43 12.82
N VAL A 71 3.69 -2.21 11.52
CA VAL A 71 4.54 -2.99 10.60
C VAL A 71 5.87 -2.28 10.29
N GLY A 72 5.98 -0.97 10.50
CA GLY A 72 7.24 -0.25 10.36
C GLY A 72 8.30 -0.78 11.32
N PRO A 73 9.56 -0.95 10.87
CA PRO A 73 10.64 -1.38 11.75
C PRO A 73 10.76 -0.37 12.90
N ARG A 74 10.86 -0.87 14.14
CA ARG A 74 11.24 -0.08 15.30
C ARG A 74 12.67 0.42 15.16
#